data_AF-A0A086YZT2-F1
#
_entry.id   AF-A0A086YZT2-F1
#
_cell.length_a   1.000
_cell.length_b   1.000
_cell.length_c   1.000
_cell.angle_alpha   90.00
_cell.angle_beta   90.00
_cell.angle_gamma   90.00
#
_symmetry.space_group_name_H-M   'P 1'
#
loop_
_entity.id
_entity.type
_entity.pdbx_description
1 polymer ?
#
loop_
_entity_poly.entity_id
_entity_poly.type
_entity_poly.pdbx_seq_one_letter_code
_entity_poly.pdbx_strand_id
1 'polypeptide(L)'
;MVDQITDKKTVGIPGPVGDITPQARQARDEAVKARDEAEAFADQAGLQADAALAGLIGRKGSRTQDALLAWHGGLVTPRTILVGVGDSYMAGFRTSNQATMSMTRRCADMLGLECRNYAVSGSGMLGGSGDRFTAQLDTAAADLQDSLDRVAVVLIGGGRNDGSVSGQDSYQEAIRATLQHAVDLFPGAQVVFVPAMWDSSWPTNELRRVYDRSMRAAVQVPQVQTVRGAWSWGIADPGYVDIHPGDALADTFGRLIASAVLHGGDTMWRDRELRLVAGTDNITGAGGSAVLTSGVLHARIRAGRPQHNSGARLLFWIDNASRLGVWTTFTGLTDDNLVWQGKWDGRDFTWVGDIFGASNDNKFYNAQFSYNPLTAV
;
A
#
# COMPACT_ATOMS: atom_id res chain seq x y z
N MET A 1 -26.73 40.44 58.10
CA MET A 1 -25.73 41.21 57.36
C MET A 1 -24.37 40.83 57.92
N VAL A 2 -23.55 40.18 57.09
CA VAL A 2 -22.08 40.26 57.01
C VAL A 2 -21.31 40.32 58.35
N ASP A 3 -20.61 39.25 58.74
CA ASP A 3 -19.16 39.22 58.54
C ASP A 3 -18.47 37.89 58.93
N GLN A 4 -17.47 37.59 58.10
CA GLN A 4 -16.31 36.71 58.15
C GLN A 4 -16.02 35.83 59.38
N ILE A 5 -15.79 34.54 59.13
CA ILE A 5 -14.90 33.68 59.92
C ILE A 5 -13.79 33.16 59.02
N THR A 6 -12.66 33.87 59.03
CA THR A 6 -11.33 33.29 58.84
C THR A 6 -10.91 32.65 60.16
N ASP A 7 -10.73 31.33 60.20
CA ASP A 7 -9.52 30.79 60.84
C ASP A 7 -9.18 29.36 60.37
N LYS A 8 -7.88 29.18 60.10
CA LYS A 8 -7.27 27.93 59.66
C LYS A 8 -6.97 27.08 60.90
N LYS A 9 -7.53 25.87 60.97
CA LYS A 9 -6.93 24.75 61.71
C LYS A 9 -6.99 23.46 60.90
N THR A 10 -5.84 23.19 60.28
CA THR A 10 -5.21 21.88 60.04
C THR A 10 -6.08 20.64 60.30
N VAL A 11 -6.61 20.05 59.23
CA VAL A 11 -6.85 18.59 59.16
C VAL A 11 -5.74 18.03 58.28
N GLY A 12 -4.85 17.26 58.90
CA GLY A 12 -3.74 16.62 58.22
C GLY A 12 -4.23 15.70 57.12
N ILE A 13 -3.84 15.99 55.89
CA ILE A 13 -3.94 15.01 54.79
C ILE A 13 -2.63 14.21 54.84
N PRO A 14 -2.68 12.86 54.93
CA PRO A 14 -1.50 12.02 55.00
C PRO A 14 -0.69 12.11 53.69
N GLY A 15 0.64 12.11 53.78
CA GLY A 15 1.47 11.76 52.62
C GLY A 15 1.45 10.24 52.35
N PRO A 16 2.37 9.73 51.53
CA PRO A 16 2.56 9.99 50.10
C PRO A 16 1.45 9.29 49.27
N VAL A 17 1.28 9.63 47.98
CA VAL A 17 0.46 8.82 47.05
C VAL A 17 1.15 7.47 46.90
N GLY A 18 0.73 6.52 47.73
CA GLY A 18 1.30 5.19 47.84
C GLY A 18 1.17 4.43 46.53
N ASP A 19 2.20 3.63 46.26
CA ASP A 19 2.24 2.64 45.20
C ASP A 19 0.89 1.93 45.05
N ILE A 20 0.36 1.93 43.82
CA ILE A 20 -0.78 1.12 43.41
C ILE A 20 -0.49 -0.30 43.89
N THR A 21 -1.32 -0.83 44.79
CA THR A 21 -1.08 -2.15 45.37
C THR A 21 -1.02 -3.19 44.24
N PRO A 22 -0.19 -4.24 44.35
CA PRO A 22 -0.11 -5.30 43.34
C PRO A 22 -1.49 -5.84 42.93
N GLN A 23 -2.43 -5.91 43.87
CA GLN A 23 -3.82 -6.31 43.62
C GLN A 23 -4.59 -5.34 42.70
N ALA A 24 -4.37 -4.04 42.83
CA ALA A 24 -5.01 -3.04 41.97
C ALA A 24 -4.43 -3.00 40.56
N ARG A 25 -3.12 -3.30 40.39
CA ARG A 25 -2.52 -3.51 39.06
C ARG A 25 -3.07 -4.77 38.40
N GLN A 26 -3.15 -5.87 39.15
CA GLN A 26 -3.72 -7.12 38.65
C GLN A 26 -5.19 -6.96 38.22
N ALA A 27 -6.02 -6.32 39.04
CA ALA A 27 -7.43 -6.08 38.70
C ALA A 27 -7.62 -5.22 37.44
N ARG A 28 -6.74 -4.22 37.22
CA ARG A 28 -6.75 -3.42 36.00
C ARG A 28 -6.36 -4.26 34.78
N ASP A 29 -5.32 -5.06 34.88
CA ASP A 29 -4.83 -5.86 33.76
C ASP A 29 -5.84 -6.96 33.37
N GLU A 30 -6.53 -7.55 34.35
CA GLU A 30 -7.66 -8.46 34.12
C GLU A 30 -8.85 -7.76 33.45
N ALA A 31 -9.18 -6.52 33.84
CA ALA A 31 -10.24 -5.74 33.22
C ALA A 31 -9.91 -5.33 31.77
N VAL A 32 -8.65 -4.98 31.48
CA VAL A 32 -8.18 -4.68 30.11
C VAL A 32 -8.29 -5.93 29.25
N LYS A 33 -7.83 -7.09 29.76
CA LYS A 33 -7.93 -8.35 29.04
C LYS A 33 -9.39 -8.72 28.74
N ALA A 34 -10.30 -8.57 29.70
CA ALA A 34 -11.72 -8.86 29.51
C ALA A 34 -12.38 -7.92 28.48
N ARG A 35 -11.97 -6.64 28.43
CA ARG A 35 -12.41 -5.70 27.40
C ARG A 35 -11.91 -6.13 26.02
N ASP A 36 -10.62 -6.42 25.89
CA ASP A 36 -10.02 -6.78 24.60
C ASP A 36 -10.61 -8.10 24.05
N GLU A 37 -10.90 -9.06 24.94
CA GLU A 37 -11.63 -10.28 24.58
C GLU A 37 -13.07 -9.97 24.12
N ALA A 38 -13.78 -9.07 24.80
CA ALA A 38 -15.13 -8.67 24.40
C ALA A 38 -15.16 -7.92 23.06
N GLU A 39 -14.18 -7.06 22.79
CA GLU A 39 -14.01 -6.38 21.50
C GLU A 39 -13.71 -7.39 20.38
N ALA A 40 -12.81 -8.34 20.63
CA ALA A 40 -12.51 -9.41 19.67
C ALA A 40 -13.75 -10.28 19.36
N PHE A 41 -14.58 -10.59 20.37
CA PHE A 41 -15.84 -11.30 20.15
C PHE A 41 -16.85 -10.48 19.35
N ALA A 42 -16.95 -9.16 19.60
CA ALA A 42 -17.83 -8.28 18.85
C ALA A 42 -17.38 -8.15 17.38
N ASP A 43 -16.08 -8.03 17.12
CA ASP A 43 -15.50 -8.01 15.77
C ASP A 43 -15.74 -9.33 15.04
N GLN A 44 -15.55 -10.47 15.72
CA GLN A 44 -15.78 -11.78 15.14
C GLN A 44 -17.28 -12.03 14.83
N ALA A 45 -18.17 -11.56 15.69
CA ALA A 45 -19.61 -11.62 15.46
C ALA A 45 -20.04 -10.70 14.28
N GLY A 46 -19.45 -9.50 14.17
CA GLY A 46 -19.64 -8.60 13.04
C GLY A 46 -19.19 -9.22 11.72
N LEU A 47 -17.98 -9.79 11.70
CA LEU A 47 -17.43 -10.48 10.53
C LEU A 47 -18.27 -11.69 10.11
N GLN A 48 -18.82 -12.45 11.07
CA GLN A 48 -19.72 -13.57 10.77
C GLN A 48 -21.08 -13.11 10.21
N ALA A 49 -21.63 -12.01 10.74
CA ALA A 49 -22.86 -11.41 10.22
C ALA A 49 -22.68 -10.86 8.80
N ASP A 50 -21.56 -10.18 8.55
CA ASP A 50 -21.22 -9.63 7.23
C ASP A 50 -20.93 -10.73 6.21
N ALA A 51 -20.22 -11.79 6.60
CA ALA A 51 -19.99 -12.95 5.73
C ALA A 51 -21.29 -13.70 5.41
N ALA A 52 -22.20 -13.84 6.38
CA ALA A 52 -23.51 -14.43 6.16
C ALA A 52 -24.39 -13.56 5.23
N LEU A 53 -24.35 -12.24 5.40
CA LEU A 53 -25.06 -11.30 4.55
C LEU A 53 -24.49 -11.26 3.13
N ALA A 54 -23.16 -11.22 2.98
CA ALA A 54 -22.48 -11.31 1.69
C ALA A 54 -22.78 -12.64 0.98
N GLY A 55 -22.82 -13.74 1.74
CA GLY A 55 -23.25 -15.05 1.22
C GLY A 55 -24.70 -15.06 0.76
N LEU A 56 -25.61 -14.37 1.46
CA LEU A 56 -27.01 -14.22 1.04
C LEU A 56 -27.16 -13.33 -0.19
N ILE A 57 -26.41 -12.23 -0.29
CA ILE A 57 -26.44 -11.29 -1.42
C ILE A 57 -25.81 -11.92 -2.66
N GLY A 58 -24.71 -12.66 -2.50
CA GLY A 58 -23.98 -13.31 -3.60
C GLY A 58 -24.60 -14.63 -4.09
N ARG A 59 -25.53 -15.23 -3.34
CA ARG A 59 -26.19 -16.48 -3.74
C ARG A 59 -27.28 -16.21 -4.76
N LYS A 60 -27.01 -16.60 -6.01
CA LYS A 60 -27.97 -16.57 -7.12
C LYS A 60 -29.32 -17.16 -6.73
N GLY A 61 -30.39 -16.36 -6.80
CA GLY A 61 -31.77 -16.77 -6.51
C GLY A 61 -32.14 -16.73 -5.03
N SER A 62 -31.40 -15.99 -4.19
CA SER A 62 -31.83 -15.73 -2.82
C SER A 62 -32.92 -14.67 -2.79
N ARG A 63 -33.89 -14.82 -1.88
CA ARG A 63 -34.98 -13.85 -1.70
C ARG A 63 -34.48 -12.45 -1.32
N THR A 64 -33.31 -12.35 -0.69
CA THR A 64 -32.67 -11.08 -0.32
C THR A 64 -32.03 -10.40 -1.52
N GLN A 65 -31.36 -11.16 -2.39
CA GLN A 65 -30.84 -10.66 -3.67
C GLN A 65 -32.00 -10.21 -4.58
N ASP A 66 -33.05 -11.03 -4.68
CA ASP A 66 -34.25 -10.72 -5.48
C ASP A 66 -34.98 -9.48 -4.96
N ALA A 67 -35.06 -9.30 -3.62
CA ALA A 67 -35.65 -8.12 -3.01
C ALA A 67 -34.83 -6.84 -3.24
N LEU A 68 -33.49 -6.94 -3.24
CA LEU A 68 -32.59 -5.83 -3.60
C LEU A 68 -32.72 -5.46 -5.09
N LEU A 69 -32.78 -6.45 -5.98
CA LEU A 69 -33.01 -6.24 -7.41
C LEU A 69 -34.41 -5.65 -7.70
N ALA A 70 -35.42 -6.06 -6.93
CA ALA A 70 -36.78 -5.53 -7.01
C ALA A 70 -36.89 -4.10 -6.46
N TRP A 71 -36.19 -3.78 -5.36
CA TRP A 71 -36.15 -2.43 -4.78
C TRP A 71 -35.45 -1.44 -5.71
N HIS A 72 -34.43 -1.88 -6.46
CA HIS A 72 -33.81 -1.07 -7.53
C HIS A 72 -34.61 -1.01 -8.85
N GLY A 73 -35.87 -1.49 -8.85
CA GLY A 73 -36.84 -1.13 -9.88
C GLY A 73 -36.85 -2.00 -11.13
N GLY A 74 -36.56 -3.31 -11.05
CA GLY A 74 -36.97 -4.30 -12.06
C GLY A 74 -36.50 -4.08 -13.51
N LEU A 75 -35.57 -3.15 -13.75
CA LEU A 75 -35.08 -2.73 -15.08
C LEU A 75 -33.55 -2.62 -15.17
N VAL A 76 -32.81 -3.02 -14.13
CA VAL A 76 -31.35 -3.02 -14.19
C VAL A 76 -30.89 -4.44 -14.47
N THR A 77 -30.47 -4.72 -15.70
CA THR A 77 -29.68 -5.92 -15.98
C THR A 77 -28.55 -5.96 -14.95
N PRO A 78 -28.42 -7.02 -14.13
CA PRO A 78 -27.39 -7.07 -13.10
C PRO A 78 -26.03 -6.81 -13.74
N ARG A 79 -25.32 -5.79 -13.25
CA ARG A 79 -23.95 -5.52 -13.67
C ARG A 79 -23.06 -6.61 -13.06
N THR A 80 -22.64 -7.55 -13.87
CA THR A 80 -21.93 -8.76 -13.43
C THR A 80 -20.56 -8.93 -14.06
N ILE A 81 -20.11 -8.01 -14.90
CA ILE A 81 -18.87 -8.18 -15.69
C ILE A 81 -17.80 -7.19 -15.22
N LEU A 82 -16.59 -7.70 -15.00
CA LEU A 82 -15.37 -6.90 -14.92
C LEU A 82 -14.62 -7.00 -16.24
N VAL A 83 -14.41 -5.87 -16.89
CA VAL A 83 -13.55 -5.74 -18.07
C VAL A 83 -12.15 -5.34 -17.60
N GLY A 84 -11.14 -6.11 -17.94
CA GLY A 84 -9.74 -5.80 -17.67
C GLY A 84 -9.00 -5.39 -18.94
N VAL A 85 -8.22 -4.32 -18.88
CA VAL A 85 -7.28 -3.88 -19.91
C VAL A 85 -5.99 -3.42 -19.27
N GLY A 86 -4.88 -3.59 -19.99
CA GLY A 86 -3.57 -3.27 -19.44
C GLY A 86 -2.42 -3.99 -20.11
N ASP A 87 -1.30 -4.00 -19.39
CA ASP A 87 -0.04 -4.59 -19.81
C ASP A 87 0.17 -6.02 -19.28
N SER A 88 1.42 -6.48 -19.24
CA SER A 88 1.81 -7.82 -18.80
C SER A 88 1.44 -8.12 -17.34
N TYR A 89 1.34 -7.12 -16.47
CA TYR A 89 0.90 -7.30 -15.08
C TYR A 89 -0.57 -7.72 -15.08
N MET A 90 -1.41 -6.98 -15.80
CA MET A 90 -2.85 -7.22 -15.90
C MET A 90 -3.17 -8.51 -16.66
N ALA A 91 -2.35 -8.86 -17.66
CA ALA A 91 -2.46 -10.13 -18.39
C ALA A 91 -2.07 -11.34 -17.53
N GLY A 92 -1.35 -11.15 -16.42
CA GLY A 92 -0.85 -12.24 -15.57
C GLY A 92 0.41 -12.91 -16.12
N PHE A 93 1.22 -12.21 -16.92
CA PHE A 93 2.50 -12.74 -17.38
C PHE A 93 3.34 -13.18 -16.16
N ARG A 94 3.89 -14.40 -16.21
CA ARG A 94 4.58 -15.14 -15.11
C ARG A 94 3.70 -15.81 -14.05
N THR A 95 2.38 -15.64 -14.08
CA THR A 95 1.50 -16.55 -13.34
C THR A 95 1.51 -17.94 -13.97
N SER A 96 1.21 -18.96 -13.17
CA SER A 96 1.12 -20.35 -13.64
C SER A 96 0.03 -20.53 -14.69
N ASN A 97 -1.04 -19.71 -14.64
CA ASN A 97 -2.11 -19.68 -15.62
C ASN A 97 -2.77 -18.29 -15.69
N GLN A 98 -2.48 -17.55 -16.75
CA GLN A 98 -2.98 -16.18 -16.98
C GLN A 98 -4.51 -16.04 -16.88
N ALA A 99 -5.27 -17.03 -17.35
CA ALA A 99 -6.73 -16.99 -17.37
C ALA A 99 -7.36 -17.11 -15.98
N THR A 100 -6.64 -17.69 -15.01
CA THR A 100 -7.16 -17.97 -13.66
C THR A 100 -6.41 -17.23 -12.55
N MET A 101 -5.16 -16.84 -12.81
CA MET A 101 -4.24 -16.30 -11.80
C MET A 101 -3.81 -14.86 -12.05
N SER A 102 -4.20 -14.22 -13.17
CA SER A 102 -3.96 -12.78 -13.35
C SER A 102 -4.64 -11.94 -12.25
N MET A 103 -4.02 -10.84 -11.84
CA MET A 103 -4.58 -9.97 -10.78
C MET A 103 -5.98 -9.44 -11.12
N THR A 104 -6.26 -9.19 -12.41
CA THR A 104 -7.59 -8.87 -12.93
C THR A 104 -8.59 -9.97 -12.58
N ARG A 105 -8.23 -11.24 -12.83
CA ARG A 105 -9.08 -12.37 -12.52
C ARG A 105 -9.27 -12.55 -11.03
N ARG A 106 -8.20 -12.41 -10.23
CA ARG A 106 -8.25 -12.50 -8.78
C ARG A 106 -9.17 -11.43 -8.18
N CYS A 107 -9.10 -10.20 -8.69
CA CYS A 107 -10.02 -9.12 -8.35
C CYS A 107 -11.47 -9.49 -8.68
N ALA A 108 -11.74 -9.95 -9.91
CA ALA A 108 -13.08 -10.33 -10.33
C ALA A 108 -13.68 -11.46 -9.46
N ASP A 109 -12.89 -12.49 -9.13
CA ASP A 109 -13.32 -13.58 -8.25
C ASP A 109 -13.73 -13.05 -6.85
N MET A 110 -12.99 -12.10 -6.29
CA MET A 110 -13.28 -11.50 -4.98
C MET A 110 -14.53 -10.62 -5.00
N LEU A 111 -14.80 -9.97 -6.13
CA LEU A 111 -16.00 -9.16 -6.34
C LEU A 111 -17.22 -10.00 -6.75
N GLY A 112 -17.04 -11.30 -7.03
CA GLY A 112 -18.10 -12.16 -7.56
C GLY A 112 -18.53 -11.79 -9.00
N LEU A 113 -17.62 -11.24 -9.80
CA LEU A 113 -17.87 -10.78 -11.16
C LEU A 113 -17.32 -11.77 -12.20
N GLU A 114 -17.97 -11.85 -13.36
CA GLU A 114 -17.42 -12.47 -14.56
C GLU A 114 -16.22 -11.65 -15.06
N CYS A 115 -15.06 -12.29 -15.18
CA CYS A 115 -13.85 -11.63 -15.68
C CYS A 115 -13.75 -11.73 -17.21
N ARG A 116 -13.67 -10.58 -17.88
CA ARG A 116 -13.32 -10.45 -19.30
C ARG A 116 -12.02 -9.66 -19.42
N ASN A 117 -10.89 -10.35 -19.46
CA ASN A 117 -9.57 -9.73 -19.46
C ASN A 117 -9.00 -9.64 -20.90
N TYR A 118 -8.84 -8.43 -21.40
CA TYR A 118 -8.31 -8.09 -22.72
C TYR A 118 -6.90 -7.47 -22.62
N ALA A 119 -6.26 -7.53 -21.44
CA ALA A 119 -4.90 -7.06 -21.26
C ALA A 119 -3.90 -7.85 -22.13
N VAL A 120 -2.95 -7.13 -22.72
CA VAL A 120 -1.94 -7.68 -23.62
C VAL A 120 -0.54 -7.31 -23.12
N SER A 121 0.36 -8.30 -23.09
CA SER A 121 1.74 -8.07 -22.67
C SER A 121 2.44 -7.07 -23.58
N GLY A 122 3.20 -6.13 -22.99
CA GLY A 122 3.91 -5.10 -23.75
C GLY A 122 3.05 -3.91 -24.20
N SER A 123 1.77 -3.90 -23.88
CA SER A 123 0.87 -2.77 -24.16
C SER A 123 1.12 -1.56 -23.27
N GLY A 124 0.61 -0.41 -23.72
CA GLY A 124 0.72 0.87 -23.01
C GLY A 124 -0.36 1.86 -23.45
N MET A 125 -0.33 3.06 -22.87
CA MET A 125 -1.21 4.18 -23.24
C MET A 125 -0.94 4.67 -24.66
N LEU A 126 0.35 4.88 -25.00
CA LEU A 126 0.80 5.27 -26.34
C LEU A 126 1.05 4.06 -27.25
N GLY A 127 1.03 2.87 -26.66
CA GLY A 127 1.41 1.59 -27.27
C GLY A 127 2.74 1.09 -26.70
N GLY A 128 3.21 -0.04 -27.21
CA GLY A 128 4.52 -0.59 -26.86
C GLY A 128 4.90 -1.68 -27.85
N SER A 129 5.43 -2.81 -27.37
CA SER A 129 5.52 -4.01 -28.20
C SER A 129 4.15 -4.69 -28.40
N GLY A 130 3.14 -4.32 -27.60
CA GLY A 130 1.75 -4.70 -27.74
C GLY A 130 0.83 -3.54 -28.14
N ASP A 131 -0.48 -3.80 -28.14
CA ASP A 131 -1.52 -2.85 -28.53
C ASP A 131 -1.63 -1.65 -27.58
N ARG A 132 -2.32 -0.61 -28.04
CA ARG A 132 -2.75 0.49 -27.16
C ARG A 132 -3.88 0.04 -26.27
N PHE A 133 -3.96 0.58 -25.05
CA PHE A 133 -5.09 0.31 -24.15
C PHE A 133 -6.44 0.71 -24.77
N THR A 134 -6.49 1.76 -25.61
CA THR A 134 -7.70 2.12 -26.35
C THR A 134 -8.18 1.03 -27.30
N ALA A 135 -7.26 0.36 -28.01
CA ALA A 135 -7.62 -0.75 -28.90
C ALA A 135 -8.13 -1.98 -28.13
N GLN A 136 -7.60 -2.22 -26.93
CA GLN A 136 -8.12 -3.28 -26.06
C GLN A 136 -9.54 -2.94 -25.55
N LEU A 137 -9.81 -1.66 -25.23
CA LEU A 137 -11.15 -1.19 -24.85
C LEU A 137 -12.15 -1.34 -26.02
N ASP A 138 -11.75 -0.96 -27.23
CA ASP A 138 -12.57 -1.14 -28.44
C ASP A 138 -12.89 -2.62 -28.68
N THR A 139 -11.89 -3.49 -28.53
CA THR A 139 -12.07 -4.95 -28.63
C THR A 139 -13.04 -5.46 -27.58
N ALA A 140 -12.92 -5.01 -26.33
CA ALA A 140 -13.83 -5.38 -25.26
C ALA A 140 -15.27 -4.95 -25.55
N ALA A 141 -15.47 -3.72 -26.02
CA ALA A 141 -16.80 -3.22 -26.35
C ALA A 141 -17.42 -3.97 -27.53
N ALA A 142 -16.62 -4.28 -28.55
CA ALA A 142 -17.04 -5.04 -29.72
C ALA A 142 -17.36 -6.52 -29.41
N ASP A 143 -16.66 -7.14 -28.46
CA ASP A 143 -16.94 -8.52 -28.01
C ASP A 143 -18.19 -8.59 -27.12
N LEU A 144 -18.41 -7.57 -26.29
CA LEU A 144 -19.54 -7.55 -25.35
C LEU A 144 -20.86 -7.14 -26.00
N GLN A 145 -20.84 -6.28 -27.03
CA GLN A 145 -22.02 -5.85 -27.81
C GLN A 145 -23.22 -5.51 -26.90
N ASP A 146 -24.27 -6.34 -26.94
CA ASP A 146 -25.52 -6.17 -26.20
C ASP A 146 -25.39 -6.39 -24.69
N SER A 147 -24.20 -6.79 -24.19
CA SER A 147 -23.90 -6.96 -22.76
C SER A 147 -23.11 -5.80 -22.16
N LEU A 148 -22.94 -4.68 -22.87
CA LEU A 148 -22.26 -3.49 -22.34
C LEU A 148 -22.91 -2.94 -21.06
N ASP A 149 -24.24 -3.02 -20.96
CA ASP A 149 -25.01 -2.62 -19.78
C ASP A 149 -24.76 -3.50 -18.54
N ARG A 150 -24.19 -4.70 -18.74
CA ARG A 150 -23.80 -5.64 -17.67
C ARG A 150 -22.40 -5.40 -17.12
N VAL A 151 -21.64 -4.44 -17.67
CA VAL A 151 -20.30 -4.12 -17.17
C VAL A 151 -20.43 -3.34 -15.86
N ALA A 152 -19.91 -3.93 -14.78
CA ALA A 152 -19.85 -3.33 -13.45
C ALA A 152 -18.59 -2.48 -13.30
N VAL A 153 -17.45 -3.01 -13.75
CA VAL A 153 -16.12 -2.42 -13.55
C VAL A 153 -15.33 -2.48 -14.84
N VAL A 154 -14.69 -1.38 -15.20
CA VAL A 154 -13.61 -1.35 -16.20
C VAL A 154 -12.31 -1.07 -15.47
N LEU A 155 -11.43 -2.06 -15.42
CA LEU A 155 -10.16 -2.01 -14.73
C LEU A 155 -9.03 -1.79 -15.74
N ILE A 156 -8.38 -0.64 -15.65
CA ILE A 156 -7.27 -0.24 -16.52
C ILE A 156 -6.01 -0.21 -15.68
N GLY A 157 -5.01 -1.03 -16.00
CA GLY A 157 -3.76 -1.10 -15.23
C GLY A 157 -2.51 -1.09 -16.10
N GLY A 158 -1.51 -0.30 -15.71
CA GLY A 158 -0.21 -0.29 -16.37
C GLY A 158 0.37 1.10 -16.57
N GLY A 159 1.20 1.24 -17.61
CA GLY A 159 1.89 2.49 -17.96
C GLY A 159 3.42 2.39 -17.88
N ARG A 160 3.95 1.27 -17.38
CA ARG A 160 5.39 1.03 -17.29
C ARG A 160 6.07 1.01 -18.66
N ASN A 161 5.41 0.43 -19.67
CA ASN A 161 5.95 0.30 -21.02
C ASN A 161 6.03 1.63 -21.78
N ASP A 162 5.33 2.66 -21.31
CA ASP A 162 5.33 3.99 -21.92
C ASP A 162 6.51 4.88 -21.46
N GLY A 163 7.33 4.42 -20.50
CA GLY A 163 8.42 5.20 -19.89
C GLY A 163 9.51 5.66 -20.86
N SER A 164 9.67 4.96 -21.99
CA SER A 164 10.66 5.24 -23.03
C SER A 164 10.17 6.20 -24.13
N VAL A 165 8.88 6.56 -24.14
CA VAL A 165 8.27 7.31 -25.26
C VAL A 165 8.44 8.82 -25.07
N SER A 166 9.11 9.43 -26.03
CA SER A 166 9.43 10.86 -26.08
C SER A 166 8.17 11.73 -26.20
N GLY A 167 7.79 12.41 -25.11
CA GLY A 167 6.82 13.52 -25.12
C GLY A 167 6.00 13.60 -23.83
N GLN A 168 6.21 14.64 -23.02
CA GLN A 168 5.55 14.77 -21.71
C GLN A 168 4.05 15.07 -21.83
N ASP A 169 3.67 15.90 -22.80
CA ASP A 169 2.28 16.32 -23.02
C ASP A 169 1.47 15.24 -23.73
N SER A 170 2.08 14.55 -24.71
CA SER A 170 1.44 13.46 -25.44
C SER A 170 1.10 12.28 -24.54
N TYR A 171 1.93 11.97 -23.54
CA TYR A 171 1.65 10.89 -22.59
C TYR A 171 0.46 11.22 -21.67
N GLN A 172 0.43 12.42 -21.08
CA GLN A 172 -0.69 12.83 -20.23
C GLN A 172 -2.00 12.89 -21.02
N GLU A 173 -1.95 13.42 -22.24
CA GLU A 173 -3.10 13.45 -23.13
C GLU A 173 -3.58 12.04 -23.50
N ALA A 174 -2.67 11.11 -23.79
CA ALA A 174 -3.02 9.72 -24.08
C ALA A 174 -3.67 9.01 -22.88
N ILE A 175 -3.19 9.25 -21.66
CA ILE A 175 -3.84 8.74 -20.44
C ILE A 175 -5.25 9.32 -20.34
N ARG A 176 -5.40 10.64 -20.42
CA ARG A 176 -6.71 11.31 -20.34
C ARG A 176 -7.68 10.78 -21.38
N ALA A 177 -7.24 10.67 -22.63
CA ALA A 177 -8.02 10.14 -23.73
C ALA A 177 -8.42 8.68 -23.50
N THR A 178 -7.50 7.82 -23.05
CA THR A 178 -7.79 6.40 -22.76
C THR A 178 -8.83 6.26 -21.64
N LEU A 179 -8.65 7.04 -20.57
CA LEU A 179 -9.55 7.04 -19.42
C LEU A 179 -10.96 7.55 -19.78
N GLN A 180 -11.04 8.64 -20.55
CA GLN A 180 -12.32 9.16 -21.05
C GLN A 180 -12.99 8.17 -22.00
N HIS A 181 -12.21 7.54 -22.89
CA HIS A 181 -12.71 6.53 -23.83
C HIS A 181 -13.37 5.34 -23.12
N ALA A 182 -12.80 4.89 -22.01
CA ALA A 182 -13.40 3.84 -21.19
C ALA A 182 -14.73 4.28 -20.55
N VAL A 183 -14.82 5.53 -20.07
CA VAL A 183 -16.06 6.09 -19.52
C VAL A 183 -17.15 6.15 -20.59
N ASP A 184 -16.78 6.53 -21.81
CA ASP A 184 -17.72 6.70 -22.93
C ASP A 184 -18.22 5.34 -23.47
N LEU A 185 -17.34 4.34 -23.57
CA LEU A 185 -17.69 2.99 -24.07
C LEU A 185 -18.52 2.17 -23.09
N PHE A 186 -18.33 2.35 -21.79
CA PHE A 186 -18.96 1.51 -20.74
C PHE A 186 -19.83 2.34 -19.79
N PRO A 187 -20.95 2.90 -20.28
CA PRO A 187 -21.76 3.82 -19.50
C PRO A 187 -22.27 3.23 -18.18
N GLY A 188 -21.99 3.95 -17.09
CA GLY A 188 -22.36 3.62 -15.72
C GLY A 188 -21.52 2.51 -15.07
N ALA A 189 -20.49 1.97 -15.75
CA ALA A 189 -19.50 1.13 -15.09
C ALA A 189 -18.60 2.01 -14.21
N GLN A 190 -18.10 1.45 -13.11
CA GLN A 190 -17.02 2.09 -12.35
C GLN A 190 -15.71 1.90 -13.12
N VAL A 191 -15.13 2.99 -13.61
CA VAL A 191 -13.82 2.95 -14.27
C VAL A 191 -12.75 3.13 -13.20
N VAL A 192 -11.86 2.13 -13.08
CA VAL A 192 -10.79 2.07 -12.09
C VAL A 192 -9.45 2.04 -12.81
N PHE A 193 -8.58 3.00 -12.48
CA PHE A 193 -7.25 3.13 -13.06
C PHE A 193 -6.16 2.82 -12.03
N VAL A 194 -5.28 1.87 -12.35
CA VAL A 194 -4.13 1.45 -11.55
C VAL A 194 -2.83 1.92 -12.24
N PRO A 195 -2.36 3.14 -11.95
CA PRO A 195 -1.18 3.71 -12.61
C PRO A 195 0.12 3.09 -12.13
N ALA A 196 1.05 2.91 -13.09
CA ALA A 196 2.48 2.80 -12.83
C ALA A 196 2.86 1.75 -11.76
N MET A 197 2.30 0.55 -11.90
CA MET A 197 2.75 -0.62 -11.13
C MET A 197 4.25 -0.83 -11.33
N TRP A 198 4.93 -1.24 -10.25
CA TRP A 198 6.37 -1.43 -10.25
C TRP A 198 6.77 -2.80 -9.73
N ASP A 199 8.06 -3.09 -9.84
CA ASP A 199 8.66 -4.31 -9.32
C ASP A 199 9.05 -4.15 -7.84
N SER A 200 9.86 -5.07 -7.32
CA SER A 200 10.31 -5.05 -5.93
C SER A 200 11.37 -4.01 -5.58
N SER A 201 11.84 -3.24 -6.57
CA SER A 201 12.81 -2.16 -6.38
C SER A 201 12.17 -0.84 -5.98
N TRP A 202 12.98 0.07 -5.46
CA TRP A 202 12.54 1.43 -5.19
C TRP A 202 12.27 2.23 -6.48
N PRO A 203 11.36 3.23 -6.43
CA PRO A 203 11.07 4.10 -7.57
C PRO A 203 12.31 4.78 -8.18
N THR A 204 12.54 4.52 -9.47
CA THR A 204 13.49 5.29 -10.28
C THR A 204 12.95 6.68 -10.61
N ASN A 205 13.81 7.59 -11.07
CA ASN A 205 13.37 8.90 -11.57
C ASN A 205 12.43 8.78 -12.78
N GLU A 206 12.55 7.71 -13.55
CA GLU A 206 11.63 7.42 -14.65
C GLU A 206 10.25 7.04 -14.13
N LEU A 207 10.17 6.09 -13.19
CA LEU A 207 8.90 5.70 -12.58
C LEU A 207 8.19 6.89 -11.94
N ARG A 208 8.90 7.72 -11.18
CA ARG A 208 8.31 8.92 -10.54
C ARG A 208 7.66 9.83 -11.58
N ARG A 209 8.36 10.07 -12.70
CA ARG A 209 7.82 10.87 -13.80
C ARG A 209 6.60 10.22 -14.45
N VAL A 210 6.58 8.90 -14.63
CA VAL A 210 5.41 8.17 -15.15
C VAL A 210 4.23 8.25 -14.17
N TYR A 211 4.47 8.02 -12.88
CA TYR A 211 3.46 8.09 -11.83
C TYR A 211 2.86 9.49 -11.73
N ASP A 212 3.69 10.54 -11.62
CA ASP A 212 3.23 11.93 -11.53
C ASP A 212 2.38 12.34 -12.72
N ARG A 213 2.79 11.97 -13.94
CA ARG A 213 2.00 12.24 -15.16
C ARG A 213 0.68 11.49 -15.15
N SER A 214 0.70 10.22 -14.74
CA SER A 214 -0.52 9.41 -14.61
C SER A 214 -1.51 10.04 -13.64
N MET A 215 -1.02 10.49 -12.48
CA MET A 215 -1.85 11.17 -11.49
C MET A 215 -2.41 12.50 -12.00
N ARG A 216 -1.59 13.34 -12.66
CA ARG A 216 -2.02 14.63 -13.23
C ARG A 216 -3.05 14.50 -14.35
N ALA A 217 -2.96 13.44 -15.17
CA ALA A 217 -3.93 13.17 -16.20
C ALA A 217 -5.23 12.60 -15.62
N ALA A 218 -5.14 11.64 -14.70
CA ALA A 218 -6.31 10.97 -14.13
C ALA A 218 -7.22 11.92 -13.34
N VAL A 219 -6.66 12.92 -12.63
CA VAL A 219 -7.49 13.93 -11.93
C VAL A 219 -8.34 14.79 -12.87
N GLN A 220 -8.04 14.81 -14.18
CA GLN A 220 -8.82 15.54 -15.18
C GLN A 220 -10.01 14.71 -15.71
N VAL A 221 -10.16 13.45 -15.29
CA VAL A 221 -11.28 12.57 -15.63
C VAL A 221 -11.97 12.16 -14.33
N PRO A 222 -12.80 13.04 -13.72
CA PRO A 222 -13.31 12.85 -12.36
C PRO A 222 -14.24 11.62 -12.19
N GLN A 223 -14.74 11.06 -13.29
CA GLN A 223 -15.51 9.81 -13.31
C GLN A 223 -14.65 8.57 -13.05
N VAL A 224 -13.32 8.70 -13.10
CA VAL A 224 -12.38 7.59 -12.94
C VAL A 224 -11.83 7.56 -11.52
N GLN A 225 -11.96 6.41 -10.88
CA GLN A 225 -11.27 6.17 -9.62
C GLN A 225 -9.81 5.79 -9.89
N THR A 226 -8.87 6.53 -9.31
CA THR A 226 -7.44 6.20 -9.40
C THR A 226 -6.96 5.48 -8.15
N VAL A 227 -6.41 4.29 -8.34
CA VAL A 227 -5.79 3.47 -7.30
C VAL A 227 -4.39 4.00 -7.00
N ARG A 228 -4.30 4.83 -5.96
CA ARG A 228 -3.01 5.40 -5.52
C ARG A 228 -2.17 4.32 -4.84
N GLY A 229 -0.86 4.42 -4.98
CA GLY A 229 0.08 3.55 -4.27
C GLY A 229 0.49 2.25 -4.93
N ALA A 230 -0.03 1.93 -6.12
CA ALA A 230 0.25 0.65 -6.78
C ALA A 230 1.75 0.38 -7.03
N TRP A 231 2.54 1.44 -7.21
CA TRP A 231 4.00 1.36 -7.32
C TRP A 231 4.68 0.75 -6.07
N SER A 232 4.03 0.80 -4.91
CA SER A 232 4.60 0.36 -3.63
C SER A 232 4.33 -1.11 -3.30
N TRP A 233 3.43 -1.75 -4.04
CA TRP A 233 2.87 -3.04 -3.62
C TRP A 233 3.91 -4.17 -3.59
N GLY A 234 4.92 -4.11 -4.46
CA GLY A 234 5.98 -5.13 -4.57
C GLY A 234 7.26 -4.84 -3.79
N ILE A 235 7.40 -3.65 -3.20
CA ILE A 235 8.69 -3.20 -2.61
C ILE A 235 9.19 -4.18 -1.55
N ALA A 236 10.42 -4.64 -1.72
CA ALA A 236 11.09 -5.60 -0.83
C ALA A 236 10.30 -6.90 -0.60
N ASP A 237 9.43 -7.26 -1.54
CA ASP A 237 8.71 -8.53 -1.50
C ASP A 237 9.60 -9.67 -2.01
N PRO A 238 9.84 -10.72 -1.19
CA PRO A 238 10.67 -11.86 -1.60
C PRO A 238 10.03 -12.70 -2.73
N GLY A 239 8.73 -12.55 -3.00
CA GLY A 239 8.02 -13.25 -4.06
C GLY A 239 8.32 -12.75 -5.47
N TYR A 240 8.98 -11.59 -5.60
CA TYR A 240 9.45 -11.07 -6.89
C TYR A 240 10.76 -11.73 -7.30
N VAL A 241 10.70 -12.66 -8.26
CA VAL A 241 11.87 -13.26 -8.91
C VAL A 241 12.24 -12.59 -10.24
N ASP A 242 11.30 -11.86 -10.85
CA ASP A 242 11.52 -10.89 -11.92
C ASP A 242 10.57 -9.70 -11.72
N ILE A 243 10.53 -8.73 -12.64
CA ILE A 243 9.66 -7.55 -12.56
C ILE A 243 8.15 -7.87 -12.55
N HIS A 244 7.71 -9.06 -12.94
CA HIS A 244 6.30 -9.44 -13.03
C HIS A 244 5.86 -10.31 -11.82
N PRO A 245 4.62 -10.12 -11.33
CA PRO A 245 4.10 -10.91 -10.21
C PRO A 245 3.82 -12.36 -10.63
N GLY A 246 4.28 -13.31 -9.80
CA GLY A 246 3.77 -14.68 -9.82
C GLY A 246 2.42 -14.83 -9.11
N ASP A 247 1.94 -16.05 -8.97
CA ASP A 247 0.60 -16.38 -8.44
C ASP A 247 0.26 -15.70 -7.11
N ALA A 248 1.14 -15.77 -6.11
CA ALA A 248 0.89 -15.22 -4.78
C ALA A 248 0.78 -13.69 -4.78
N LEU A 249 1.63 -13.03 -5.58
CA LEU A 249 1.61 -11.58 -5.72
C LEU A 249 0.40 -11.12 -6.54
N ALA A 250 0.02 -11.86 -7.58
CA ALA A 250 -1.17 -11.56 -8.35
C ALA A 250 -2.45 -11.71 -7.51
N ASP A 251 -2.53 -12.69 -6.61
CA ASP A 251 -3.63 -12.78 -5.62
C ASP A 251 -3.64 -11.58 -4.67
N THR A 252 -2.48 -11.20 -4.14
CA THR A 252 -2.34 -10.03 -3.25
C THR A 252 -2.77 -8.74 -3.94
N PHE A 253 -2.32 -8.51 -5.18
CA PHE A 253 -2.67 -7.31 -5.94
C PHE A 253 -4.14 -7.32 -6.35
N GLY A 254 -4.69 -8.49 -6.69
CA GLY A 254 -6.13 -8.66 -6.89
C GLY A 254 -6.96 -8.22 -5.68
N ARG A 255 -6.54 -8.56 -4.45
CA ARG A 255 -7.19 -8.10 -3.21
C ARG A 255 -7.12 -6.60 -3.03
N LEU A 256 -5.95 -6.00 -3.29
CA LEU A 256 -5.76 -4.55 -3.16
C LEU A 256 -6.64 -3.81 -4.17
N ILE A 257 -6.73 -4.29 -5.41
CA ILE A 257 -7.61 -3.73 -6.43
C ILE A 257 -9.08 -3.90 -6.03
N ALA A 258 -9.52 -5.09 -5.62
CA ALA A 258 -10.90 -5.33 -5.19
C ALA A 258 -11.28 -4.44 -4.00
N SER A 259 -10.40 -4.29 -3.02
CA SER A 259 -10.58 -3.34 -1.90
C SER A 259 -10.72 -1.90 -2.39
N ALA A 260 -9.92 -1.50 -3.39
CA ALA A 260 -10.07 -0.19 -4.01
C ALA A 260 -11.45 -0.03 -4.65
N VAL A 261 -11.88 -1.01 -5.46
CA VAL A 261 -13.19 -1.00 -6.14
C VAL A 261 -14.32 -0.81 -5.12
N LEU A 262 -14.32 -1.56 -4.02
CA LEU A 262 -15.40 -1.57 -3.03
C LEU A 262 -15.44 -0.33 -2.13
N HIS A 263 -14.28 0.17 -1.71
CA HIS A 263 -14.21 1.17 -0.64
C HIS A 263 -13.75 2.55 -1.12
N GLY A 264 -13.30 2.65 -2.37
CA GLY A 264 -12.59 3.82 -2.85
C GLY A 264 -11.23 4.00 -2.17
N GLY A 265 -10.44 4.94 -2.69
CA GLY A 265 -9.30 5.49 -1.95
C GLY A 265 -7.92 4.89 -2.26
N ASP A 266 -6.98 5.26 -1.39
CA ASP A 266 -5.57 4.94 -1.48
C ASP A 266 -5.30 3.50 -1.03
N THR A 267 -4.66 2.73 -1.90
CA THR A 267 -4.27 1.33 -1.64
C THR A 267 -2.79 1.19 -1.34
N MET A 268 -2.09 2.31 -1.09
CA MET A 268 -0.80 2.27 -0.44
C MET A 268 -0.90 1.38 0.80
N TRP A 269 0.09 0.51 0.99
CA TRP A 269 0.22 -0.22 2.24
C TRP A 269 0.16 0.77 3.39
N ARG A 270 -0.85 0.59 4.26
CA ARG A 270 -1.01 1.45 5.43
C ARG A 270 0.11 1.18 6.42
N ASP A 271 0.51 -0.08 6.61
CA ASP A 271 1.68 -0.46 7.41
C ASP A 271 2.30 -1.76 6.86
N ARG A 272 3.22 -1.67 5.89
CA ARG A 272 4.03 -2.84 5.50
C ARG A 272 5.30 -2.85 6.33
N GLU A 273 5.40 -3.80 7.25
CA GLU A 273 6.67 -4.04 7.95
C GLU A 273 7.72 -4.58 6.97
N LEU A 274 8.87 -3.91 6.97
CA LEU A 274 10.05 -4.32 6.23
C LEU A 274 11.05 -4.91 7.22
N ARG A 275 11.55 -6.11 6.92
CA ARG A 275 12.49 -6.79 7.79
C ARG A 275 13.84 -6.08 7.78
N LEU A 276 14.25 -5.53 8.92
CA LEU A 276 15.61 -5.06 9.13
C LEU A 276 16.50 -6.21 9.63
N VAL A 277 17.69 -6.31 9.05
CA VAL A 277 18.72 -7.28 9.43
C VAL A 277 19.97 -6.53 9.87
N ALA A 278 20.55 -6.92 11.00
CA ALA A 278 21.72 -6.25 11.58
C ALA A 278 23.00 -6.47 10.74
N GLY A 279 23.78 -5.41 10.58
CA GLY A 279 24.85 -5.25 9.59
C GLY A 279 26.09 -6.14 9.71
N THR A 280 26.31 -6.82 10.85
CA THR A 280 27.36 -7.84 11.08
C THR A 280 27.04 -8.58 12.39
N ASP A 281 27.66 -9.73 12.64
CA ASP A 281 27.54 -10.48 13.90
C ASP A 281 28.09 -9.73 15.15
N ASN A 282 28.71 -8.55 14.97
CA ASN A 282 29.43 -7.82 16.01
C ASN A 282 28.77 -6.48 16.40
N ILE A 283 27.52 -6.22 16.01
CA ILE A 283 26.75 -5.06 16.50
C ILE A 283 26.01 -5.47 17.77
N THR A 284 26.41 -4.93 18.91
CA THR A 284 25.75 -5.17 20.19
C THR A 284 24.42 -4.41 20.27
N GLY A 285 23.41 -5.04 20.88
CA GLY A 285 22.08 -4.45 21.12
C GLY A 285 21.41 -3.84 19.88
N ALA A 286 21.60 -4.46 18.72
CA ALA A 286 20.93 -4.08 17.49
C ALA A 286 19.42 -4.30 17.61
N GLY A 287 18.65 -3.22 17.47
CA GLY A 287 17.19 -3.25 17.39
C GLY A 287 16.70 -2.17 16.44
N GLY A 288 15.66 -2.47 15.68
CA GLY A 288 15.08 -1.50 14.77
C GLY A 288 13.78 -1.98 14.15
N SER A 289 13.07 -1.04 13.54
CA SER A 289 11.84 -1.29 12.77
C SER A 289 11.90 -0.47 11.50
N ALA A 290 11.48 -1.04 10.37
CA ALA A 290 11.21 -0.30 9.14
C ALA A 290 9.78 -0.59 8.71
N VAL A 291 9.02 0.45 8.40
CA VAL A 291 7.63 0.35 7.95
C VAL A 291 7.43 1.25 6.75
N LEU A 292 6.79 0.74 5.70
CA LEU A 292 6.31 1.54 4.58
C LEU A 292 4.84 1.85 4.82
N THR A 293 4.55 3.13 5.10
CA THR A 293 3.22 3.64 5.43
C THR A 293 2.91 4.78 4.48
N SER A 294 1.80 4.68 3.73
CA SER A 294 1.38 5.72 2.78
C SER A 294 2.51 6.15 1.83
N GLY A 295 3.30 5.17 1.37
CA GLY A 295 4.42 5.38 0.46
C GLY A 295 5.66 6.03 1.08
N VAL A 296 5.69 6.27 2.39
CA VAL A 296 6.85 6.80 3.11
C VAL A 296 7.48 5.68 3.91
N LEU A 297 8.78 5.48 3.72
CA LEU A 297 9.58 4.60 4.57
C LEU A 297 9.84 5.32 5.89
N HIS A 298 9.44 4.70 7.00
CA HIS A 298 9.79 5.11 8.35
C HIS A 298 10.68 4.04 8.97
N ALA A 299 11.90 4.41 9.35
CA ALA A 299 12.84 3.53 10.03
C ALA A 299 13.23 4.10 11.40
N ARG A 300 13.27 3.22 12.40
CA ARG A 300 13.88 3.48 13.70
C ARG A 300 15.02 2.50 13.87
N ILE A 301 16.19 3.00 14.20
CA ILE A 301 17.38 2.18 14.39
C ILE A 301 18.02 2.48 15.74
N ARG A 302 18.47 1.42 16.41
CA ARG A 302 19.30 1.45 17.61
C ARG A 302 20.38 0.39 17.45
N ALA A 303 21.64 0.78 17.49
CA ALA A 303 22.76 -0.14 17.34
C ALA A 303 23.94 0.30 18.20
N GLY A 304 24.68 -0.63 18.79
CA GLY A 304 25.99 -0.35 19.35
C GLY A 304 26.98 0.11 18.27
N ARG A 305 28.11 0.68 18.68
CA ARG A 305 29.17 1.07 17.74
C ARG A 305 29.67 -0.15 16.95
N PRO A 306 29.71 -0.11 15.60
CA PRO A 306 30.38 -1.16 14.84
C PRO A 306 31.88 -1.19 15.18
N GLN A 307 32.45 -2.38 15.41
CA GLN A 307 33.86 -2.52 15.77
C GLN A 307 34.82 -1.92 14.71
N HIS A 308 35.94 -1.40 15.20
CA HIS A 308 36.80 -0.41 14.56
C HIS A 308 37.75 -1.01 13.50
N ASN A 309 37.33 -1.09 12.22
CA ASN A 309 38.22 -1.49 11.11
C ASN A 309 37.97 -0.66 9.83
N SER A 310 38.38 0.62 9.79
CA SER A 310 38.39 1.60 8.65
C SER A 310 37.28 1.51 7.56
N GLY A 311 36.39 2.52 7.47
CA GLY A 311 35.34 2.64 6.43
C GLY A 311 33.90 2.84 6.94
N ALA A 312 32.97 3.17 6.03
CA ALA A 312 31.54 3.29 6.32
C ALA A 312 30.98 1.92 6.77
N ARG A 313 30.15 1.89 7.82
CA ARG A 313 29.76 0.63 8.51
C ARG A 313 28.28 0.36 8.40
N LEU A 314 27.94 -0.80 7.84
CA LEU A 314 26.56 -1.27 7.79
C LEU A 314 26.04 -1.46 9.21
N LEU A 315 24.96 -0.75 9.54
CA LEU A 315 24.21 -0.90 10.80
C LEU A 315 23.07 -1.88 10.62
N PHE A 316 22.28 -1.67 9.58
CA PHE A 316 21.15 -2.52 9.20
C PHE A 316 21.02 -2.56 7.68
N TRP A 317 20.44 -3.62 7.14
CA TRP A 317 19.87 -3.61 5.80
C TRP A 317 18.41 -4.03 5.81
N ILE A 318 17.63 -3.51 4.86
CA ILE A 318 16.28 -3.99 4.59
C ILE A 318 16.37 -5.26 3.75
N ASP A 319 15.86 -6.37 4.28
CA ASP A 319 15.85 -7.66 3.59
C ASP A 319 15.08 -7.56 2.27
N ASN A 320 15.60 -8.19 1.22
CA ASN A 320 15.05 -8.18 -0.16
C ASN A 320 14.88 -6.79 -0.82
N ALA A 321 15.35 -5.70 -0.22
CA ALA A 321 15.29 -4.38 -0.84
C ALA A 321 16.42 -4.18 -1.86
N SER A 322 16.12 -3.46 -2.95
CA SER A 322 17.12 -3.00 -3.90
C SER A 322 17.87 -1.77 -3.36
N ARG A 323 19.06 -1.50 -3.90
CA ARG A 323 19.72 -0.20 -3.72
C ARG A 323 19.13 0.81 -4.71
N LEU A 324 18.99 2.06 -4.27
CA LEU A 324 18.57 3.23 -5.06
C LEU A 324 19.66 3.73 -6.02
N GLY A 325 20.93 3.40 -5.76
CA GLY A 325 22.07 3.94 -6.51
C GLY A 325 22.48 5.37 -6.11
N VAL A 326 21.68 6.03 -5.27
CA VAL A 326 22.00 7.28 -4.55
C VAL A 326 21.83 7.07 -3.05
N TRP A 327 22.51 7.87 -2.24
CA TRP A 327 22.37 7.80 -0.78
C TRP A 327 21.72 9.07 -0.22
N THR A 328 20.86 8.89 0.79
CA THR A 328 20.29 9.96 1.61
C THR A 328 21.00 9.98 2.95
N THR A 329 21.49 11.14 3.39
CA THR A 329 22.04 11.28 4.75
C THR A 329 20.94 11.41 5.77
N PHE A 330 21.23 10.95 6.98
CA PHE A 330 20.41 11.17 8.15
C PHE A 330 21.29 11.42 9.36
N THR A 331 20.73 12.05 10.38
CA THR A 331 21.41 12.27 11.65
C THR A 331 20.71 11.47 12.73
N GLY A 332 21.47 11.14 13.75
CA GLY A 332 20.94 10.52 14.95
C GLY A 332 21.62 11.06 16.19
N LEU A 333 21.19 10.53 17.33
CA LEU A 333 21.76 10.82 18.64
C LEU A 333 22.30 9.54 19.26
N THR A 334 23.44 9.65 19.92
CA THR A 334 23.87 8.64 20.88
C THR A 334 23.02 8.74 22.15
N ASP A 335 23.07 7.71 23.01
CA ASP A 335 22.38 7.73 24.31
C ASP A 335 22.82 8.90 25.23
N ASP A 336 23.97 9.54 24.97
CA ASP A 336 24.45 10.73 25.67
C ASP A 336 24.27 12.05 24.88
N ASN A 337 23.36 12.05 23.90
CA ASN A 337 22.97 13.22 23.10
C ASN A 337 24.08 13.79 22.18
N LEU A 338 25.09 13.01 21.80
CA LEU A 338 26.03 13.40 20.76
C LEU A 338 25.43 13.12 19.38
N VAL A 339 25.64 14.04 18.45
CA VAL A 339 25.15 13.92 17.08
C VAL A 339 26.08 13.04 16.24
N TRP A 340 25.50 12.08 15.55
CA TRP A 340 26.19 11.25 14.57
C TRP A 340 25.50 11.31 13.20
N GLN A 341 26.24 10.96 12.15
CA GLN A 341 25.77 10.94 10.78
C GLN A 341 25.72 9.52 10.23
N GLY A 342 24.61 9.19 9.59
CA GLY A 342 24.43 7.99 8.79
C GLY A 342 24.05 8.33 7.35
N LYS A 343 24.05 7.30 6.51
CA LYS A 343 23.53 7.32 5.15
C LYS A 343 22.71 6.08 4.88
N TRP A 344 21.72 6.21 4.01
CA TRP A 344 20.86 5.13 3.56
C TRP A 344 20.79 5.12 2.03
N ASP A 345 20.93 3.96 1.40
CA ASP A 345 21.04 3.84 -0.06
C ASP A 345 19.88 3.08 -0.72
N GLY A 346 18.71 3.04 -0.07
CA GLY A 346 17.59 2.17 -0.47
C GLY A 346 17.56 0.86 0.32
N ARG A 347 18.72 0.30 0.63
CA ARG A 347 18.83 -0.99 1.30
C ARG A 347 19.54 -0.87 2.64
N ASP A 348 20.68 -0.21 2.64
CA ASP A 348 21.68 -0.29 3.69
C ASP A 348 21.69 0.99 4.52
N PHE A 349 21.36 0.88 5.81
CA PHE A 349 21.63 1.93 6.81
C PHE A 349 23.08 1.82 7.23
N THR A 350 23.87 2.84 6.94
CA THR A 350 25.32 2.85 7.12
C THR A 350 25.74 4.01 8.02
N TRP A 351 26.50 3.73 9.07
CA TRP A 351 27.18 4.76 9.85
C TRP A 351 28.32 5.40 9.04
N VAL A 352 28.40 6.73 9.07
CA VAL A 352 29.39 7.52 8.34
C VAL A 352 30.42 8.13 9.30
N GLY A 353 29.99 8.66 10.44
CA GLY A 353 30.89 9.34 11.37
C GLY A 353 30.18 10.00 12.55
N ASP A 354 30.96 10.35 13.57
CA ASP A 354 30.53 11.21 14.68
C ASP A 354 30.80 12.68 14.30
N ILE A 355 29.82 13.58 14.46
CA ILE A 355 29.94 14.97 13.98
C ILE A 355 30.72 15.86 14.98
N PHE A 356 30.63 15.57 16.30
CA PHE A 356 31.19 16.42 17.36
C PHE A 356 32.26 15.75 18.25
N GLY A 357 33.07 14.85 17.68
CA GLY A 357 34.22 14.28 18.38
C GLY A 357 33.96 12.90 18.99
N ALA A 358 35.03 12.11 19.07
CA ALA A 358 35.00 10.65 19.22
C ALA A 358 34.18 10.19 20.43
N SER A 359 33.20 9.35 20.16
CA SER A 359 32.39 8.71 21.17
C SER A 359 32.90 7.27 21.43
N ASN A 360 32.94 6.91 22.70
CA ASN A 360 33.54 5.68 23.24
C ASN A 360 32.81 4.42 22.70
N ASP A 361 33.49 3.28 22.61
CA ASP A 361 32.99 2.03 22.02
C ASP A 361 31.72 1.41 22.68
N ASN A 362 31.25 1.98 23.79
CA ASN A 362 30.13 1.45 24.59
C ASN A 362 28.80 2.21 24.41
N LYS A 363 28.62 2.97 23.32
CA LYS A 363 27.41 3.78 23.11
C LYS A 363 26.45 3.15 22.11
N PHE A 364 25.16 3.40 22.33
CA PHE A 364 24.11 3.14 21.36
C PHE A 364 23.86 4.36 20.48
N TYR A 365 23.74 4.10 19.19
CA TYR A 365 23.44 5.04 18.13
C TYR A 365 21.97 4.89 17.77
N ASN A 366 21.19 5.93 18.01
CA ASN A 366 19.76 5.96 17.74
C ASN A 366 19.47 6.92 16.59
N ALA A 367 18.62 6.53 15.65
CA ALA A 367 18.09 7.44 14.65
C ALA A 367 16.65 7.10 14.29
N GLN A 368 15.92 8.15 13.90
CA GLN A 368 14.66 8.04 13.20
C GLN A 368 14.88 8.60 11.79
N PHE A 369 14.48 7.84 10.79
CA PHE A 369 14.67 8.17 9.39
C PHE A 369 13.34 8.05 8.66
N SER A 370 13.02 9.05 7.86
CA SER A 370 11.85 9.03 6.99
C SER A 370 12.29 9.34 5.56
N TYR A 371 11.85 8.53 4.61
CA TYR A 371 12.15 8.72 3.19
C TYR A 371 10.90 8.57 2.35
N ASN A 372 10.59 9.60 1.57
CA ASN A 372 9.53 9.56 0.58
C ASN A 372 10.15 9.40 -0.83
N PRO A 373 10.07 8.21 -1.45
CA PRO A 373 10.62 7.97 -2.77
C PRO A 373 9.95 8.79 -3.88
N LEU A 374 8.78 9.40 -3.65
CA LEU A 374 8.15 10.26 -4.64
C LEU A 374 8.61 11.72 -4.56
N THR A 375 9.24 12.15 -3.45
CA THR A 375 9.66 13.55 -3.26
C THR A 375 11.15 13.73 -2.93
N ALA A 376 11.89 12.66 -2.65
CA ALA A 376 13.31 12.74 -2.31
C ALA A 376 14.19 12.87 -3.57
N VAL A 377 15.02 13.92 -3.64
CA VAL A 377 15.94 14.20 -4.75
C VAL A 377 17.33 13.72 -4.41
#